data_AF-M6CX98-F1
#
_entry.id   AF-M6CX98-F1
#
_cell.length_a   1.000
_cell.length_b   1.000
_cell.length_c   1.000
_cell.angle_alpha   90.00
_cell.angle_beta   90.00
_cell.angle_gamma   90.00
#
_symmetry.space_group_name_H-M   'P 1'
#
loop_
_entity.id
_entity.type
_entity.pdbx_description
1 polymer ?
#
loop_
_entity_poly.entity_id
_entity_poly.type
_entity_poly.pdbx_seq_one_letter_code
_entity_poly.pdbx_strand_id
1 'polypeptide(L)' 'PKEEPELGTVLLWIAKLGGHLARNSDAPPGPLTIFKGLMRAMEIGFMFKLLTKT' A
#
# COMPACT_ATOMS: atom_id res chain seq x y z
N PRO A 1 7.36 -9.34 -10.60
CA PRO A 1 6.73 -10.69 -10.69
C PRO A 1 6.27 -10.91 -12.13
N LYS A 2 6.11 -12.17 -12.58
CA LYS A 2 5.67 -12.47 -13.95
C LYS A 2 4.16 -12.34 -14.14
N GLU A 3 3.40 -12.48 -13.05
CA GLU A 3 1.94 -12.36 -13.02
C GLU A 3 1.54 -11.13 -12.22
N GLU A 4 0.41 -10.54 -12.59
CA GLU A 4 -0.19 -9.43 -11.84
C GLU A 4 -0.64 -9.93 -10.46
N PRO A 5 -0.42 -9.15 -9.38
CA PRO A 5 -0.86 -9.52 -8.06
C PRO A 5 -2.38 -9.46 -7.95
N GLU A 6 -2.95 -10.36 -7.15
CA GLU A 6 -4.36 -10.30 -6.77
C GLU A 6 -4.70 -8.99 -6.05
N LEU A 7 -5.94 -8.53 -6.21
CA LEU A 7 -6.42 -7.30 -5.56
C LEU A 7 -6.19 -7.33 -4.04
N GLY A 8 -6.43 -8.48 -3.39
CA GLY A 8 -6.19 -8.65 -1.96
C GLY A 8 -4.72 -8.47 -1.57
N THR A 9 -3.79 -8.89 -2.43
CA THR A 9 -2.35 -8.70 -2.23
C THR A 9 -1.97 -7.23 -2.31
N VAL A 10 -2.51 -6.51 -3.31
CA VAL A 10 -2.29 -5.06 -3.45
C VAL A 10 -2.86 -4.30 -2.25
N LEU A 11 -4.08 -4.64 -1.82
CA LEU A 11 -4.71 -4.05 -0.64
C LEU A 11 -3.88 -4.29 0.62
N LEU A 12 -3.26 -5.47 0.76
CA LEU A 12 -2.37 -5.77 1.88
C LEU A 12 -1.10 -4.91 1.86
N TRP A 13 -0.50 -4.69 0.68
CA TRP A 13 0.67 -3.79 0.55
C TRP A 13 0.31 -2.37 0.94
N ILE A 14 -0.82 -1.86 0.44
CA ILE A 14 -1.33 -0.54 0.79
C ILE A 14 -1.58 -0.46 2.30
N ALA A 15 -2.27 -1.43 2.89
CA ALA A 15 -2.54 -1.45 4.32
C ALA A 15 -1.27 -1.44 5.18
N LYS A 16 -0.20 -2.11 4.75
CA LYS A 16 1.11 -2.07 5.43
C LYS A 16 1.70 -0.66 5.48
N LEU A 17 1.57 0.12 4.40
CA LEU A 17 1.95 1.54 4.40
C LEU A 17 1.09 2.38 5.36
N GLY A 18 -0.15 1.96 5.61
CA GLY A 18 -1.07 2.58 6.57
C GLY A 18 -0.86 2.15 8.02
N GLY A 19 0.11 1.28 8.31
CA GLY A 19 0.43 0.80 9.66
C GLY A 19 -0.14 -0.58 10.01
N HIS A 20 -0.70 -1.32 9.05
CA HIS A 20 -1.11 -2.70 9.27
C HIS A 20 0.11 -3.63 9.35
N LEU A 21 0.27 -4.36 10.45
CA LEU A 21 1.44 -5.23 10.64
C LEU A 21 1.37 -6.53 9.83
N ALA A 22 0.17 -6.97 9.43
CA ALA A 22 -0.07 -8.19 8.66
C ALA A 22 0.50 -9.46 9.33
N ARG A 23 0.30 -9.59 10.65
CA ARG A 23 0.60 -10.82 11.38
C ARG A 23 -0.48 -11.86 11.12
N ASN A 24 -0.14 -13.14 11.26
CA ASN A 24 -1.08 -14.25 11.00
C ASN A 24 -2.40 -14.16 11.80
N SER A 25 -2.38 -13.55 12.99
CA SER A 25 -3.55 -13.38 13.86
C SER A 25 -4.17 -11.98 13.80
N ASP A 26 -3.66 -11.07 12.96
CA ASP A 26 -4.26 -9.75 12.84
C ASP A 26 -5.62 -9.86 12.13
N ALA A 27 -6.59 -9.09 12.60
CA ALA A 27 -7.83 -8.90 11.86
C ALA A 27 -7.53 -8.22 10.52
N PRO A 28 -8.37 -8.41 9.48
CA PRO A 28 -8.20 -7.72 8.21
C PRO A 28 -8.08 -6.19 8.38
N PRO A 29 -7.29 -5.51 7.53
CA PRO A 29 -7.11 -4.07 7.65
C PRO A 29 -8.44 -3.33 7.45
N GLY A 30 -8.76 -2.45 8.39
CA GLY A 30 -9.95 -1.61 8.28
C GLY A 30 -9.83 -0.52 7.20
N PRO A 31 -10.95 0.09 6.77
CA PRO A 31 -10.97 1.10 5.71
C PRO A 31 -10.04 2.29 5.96
N LEU A 32 -9.95 2.76 7.21
CA LEU A 32 -9.08 3.89 7.56
C LEU A 32 -7.59 3.55 7.39
N THR A 33 -7.17 2.33 7.74
CA THR A 33 -5.80 1.87 7.57
C THR A 33 -5.45 1.77 6.08
N ILE A 34 -6.38 1.26 5.27
CA ILE A 34 -6.21 1.21 3.81
C ILE A 34 -6.09 2.63 3.23
N PHE A 35 -6.96 3.56 3.64
CA PHE A 35 -6.92 4.95 3.16
C PHE A 35 -5.60 5.65 3.50
N LYS A 36 -5.12 5.53 4.75
CA LYS A 36 -3.81 6.06 5.17
C LYS A 36 -2.68 5.51 4.31
N GLY A 37 -2.70 4.21 4.04
CA GLY A 37 -1.74 3.55 3.18
C GLY A 37 -1.77 4.03 1.74
N LEU A 38 -2.96 4.26 1.20
CA LEU A 38 -3.15 4.75 -0.17
C LEU A 38 -2.60 6.18 -0.31
N MET A 39 -2.90 7.07 0.64
CA MET A 39 -2.34 8.41 0.66
C MET A 39 -0.81 8.38 0.68
N ARG A 40 -0.21 7.51 1.51
CA ARG A 40 1.25 7.35 1.56
C ARG A 40 1.82 6.80 0.25
N ALA A 41 1.16 5.84 -0.39
CA ALA A 41 1.57 5.32 -1.69
C ALA A 41 1.53 6.42 -2.78
N MET A 42 0.48 7.25 -2.78
CA MET A 42 0.35 8.38 -3.71
C MET A 42 1.46 9.41 -3.49
N GLU A 43 1.74 9.80 -2.24
CA GLU A 43 2.85 10.71 -1.88
C GLU A 43 4.20 10.20 -2.40
N ILE A 44 4.50 8.91 -2.19
CA ILE A 44 5.71 8.27 -2.69
C ILE A 44 5.74 8.30 -4.22
N GLY A 45 4.64 7.96 -4.89
CA GLY A 45 4.53 7.98 -6.34
C GLY A 45 4.73 9.37 -6.94
N PHE A 46 4.17 10.40 -6.31
CA PHE A 46 4.40 11.79 -6.72
C PHE A 46 5.86 12.20 -6.56
N MET A 47 6.47 11.91 -5.41
CA MET A 47 7.89 12.23 -5.17
C MET A 47 8.79 11.49 -6.16
N PHE A 48 8.56 10.20 -6.38
CA PHE A 48 9.30 9.41 -7.36
C PHE A 48 9.21 10.06 -8.75
N LYS A 49 8.01 10.42 -9.20
CA LYS A 49 7.81 11.11 -10.49
C LYS A 49 8.57 12.44 -10.58
N LEU A 50 8.65 13.21 -9.48
CA LEU A 50 9.42 14.45 -9.45
C LEU A 50 10.93 14.19 -9.57
N LEU A 51 11.44 13.17 -8.87
CA LEU A 51 12.86 12.83 -8.85
C LEU A 51 13.33 12.14 -10.14
N THR A 52 12.44 11.46 -10.86
CA THR A 52 12.78 10.74 -12.11
C THR A 52 12.40 11.51 -13.38
N LYS A 53 11.82 12.71 -13.27
CA LYS A 53 11.69 13.61 -14.42
C LYS A 53 13.09 14.15 -14.77
N THR A 54 13.75 13.46 -15.69
CA THR A 54 14.93 13.92 -16.43
C THR A 54 14.51 14.34 -17.82
#